data_AF-A0A166EIQ4-F1
#
_entry.id   AF-A0A166EIQ4-F1
#
_cell.length_a   1.000
_cell.length_b   1.000
_cell.length_c   1.000
_cell.angle_alpha   90.00
_cell.angle_beta   90.00
_cell.angle_gamma   90.00
#
_symmetry.space_group_name_H-M   'P 1'
#
loop_
_entity.id
_entity.type
_entity.pdbx_description
1 polymer ?
#
loop_
_entity_poly.entity_id
_entity_poly.type
_entity_poly.pdbx_seq_one_letter_code
_entity_poly.pdbx_strand_id
1 'polypeptide(L)'
;MDIAEVDNSRAALMVKAYPFALIAISLLINLFVFGIKPLVIALPSPEAIDALIIATVILLGNHTWLMTVTELTRAKYDLATTPEEWEQKGGRPSSIAQDARDALERPHNAHRNTTENMVYFVLLGTVVAVVSPVALMVQVWVVGFAVARLGYTYSYLSAQTGLRGLFMSLSLLSLYGMASYLVMAMFA
;
A
#
# COMPACT_ATOMS: atom_id res chain seq x y z
N MET A 1 -5.39 26.92 -26.89
CA MET A 1 -4.30 26.97 -25.89
C MET A 1 -3.44 25.77 -26.19
N ASP A 2 -2.34 25.98 -26.93
CA ASP A 2 -1.40 24.90 -27.23
C ASP A 2 -0.74 24.46 -25.93
N ILE A 3 -0.97 23.20 -25.55
CA ILE A 3 -0.28 22.59 -24.43
C ILE A 3 1.14 22.34 -24.94
N ALA A 4 2.09 23.18 -24.52
CA ALA A 4 3.50 23.00 -24.85
C ALA A 4 3.93 21.57 -24.46
N GLU A 5 4.57 20.87 -25.38
CA GLU A 5 5.08 19.52 -25.16
C GLU A 5 6.20 19.59 -24.11
N VAL A 6 5.89 19.17 -22.89
CA VAL A 6 6.86 19.14 -21.79
C VAL A 6 7.72 17.88 -21.95
N ASP A 7 9.02 18.04 -22.18
CA ASP A 7 9.99 16.94 -22.18
C ASP A 7 10.08 16.32 -20.78
N ASN A 8 9.32 15.25 -20.58
CA ASN A 8 9.24 14.48 -19.34
C ASN A 8 10.14 13.23 -19.36
N SER A 9 11.11 13.14 -20.27
CA SER A 9 11.97 11.96 -20.47
C SER A 9 12.68 11.51 -19.18
N ARG A 10 13.23 12.45 -18.40
CA ARG A 10 13.90 12.17 -17.12
C ARG A 10 12.94 11.65 -16.06
N ALA A 11 11.77 12.27 -15.92
CA ALA A 11 10.76 11.83 -14.97
C ALA A 11 10.24 10.43 -15.34
N ALA A 12 10.01 10.17 -16.63
CA ALA A 12 9.63 8.87 -17.14
C ALA A 12 10.70 7.80 -16.86
N LEU A 13 11.99 8.14 -17.04
CA LEU A 13 13.09 7.24 -16.71
C LEU A 13 13.12 6.92 -15.21
N MET A 14 12.94 7.92 -14.35
CA MET A 14 12.88 7.71 -12.89
C MET A 14 11.74 6.76 -12.51
N VAL A 15 10.54 6.97 -13.07
CA VAL A 15 9.38 6.08 -12.81
C VAL A 15 9.67 4.65 -13.27
N LYS A 16 10.35 4.47 -14.41
CA LYS A 16 10.72 3.15 -14.94
C LYS A 16 11.82 2.46 -14.13
N ALA A 17 12.84 3.22 -13.70
CA ALA A 17 13.98 2.69 -12.96
C ALA A 17 13.66 2.40 -11.49
N TYR A 18 12.68 3.12 -10.93
CA TYR A 18 12.32 3.08 -9.52
C TYR A 18 12.02 1.67 -8.96
N PRO A 19 11.20 0.82 -9.62
CA PRO A 19 10.97 -0.54 -9.12
C PRO A 19 12.25 -1.38 -9.04
N PHE A 20 13.14 -1.25 -10.02
CA PHE A 20 14.42 -1.98 -10.03
C PHE A 20 15.35 -1.51 -8.91
N ALA A 21 15.36 -0.21 -8.61
CA ALA A 21 16.10 0.31 -7.47
C ALA A 21 15.58 -0.27 -6.16
N LEU A 22 14.25 -0.34 -5.96
CA LEU A 22 13.67 -0.96 -4.76
C LEU A 22 13.99 -2.44 -4.64
N ILE A 23 13.93 -3.20 -5.74
CA ILE A 23 14.32 -4.61 -5.78
C ILE A 23 15.79 -4.78 -5.41
N ALA A 24 16.68 -3.96 -5.98
CA ALA A 24 18.11 -4.00 -5.65
C ALA A 24 18.35 -3.71 -4.17
N ILE A 25 17.70 -2.67 -3.63
CA ILE A 25 17.80 -2.32 -2.20
C ILE A 25 17.25 -3.45 -1.33
N SER A 26 16.12 -4.05 -1.68
CA SER A 26 15.52 -5.13 -0.90
C SER A 26 16.39 -6.38 -0.87
N LEU A 27 17.01 -6.73 -2.01
CA LEU A 27 18.00 -7.81 -2.11
C LEU A 27 19.19 -7.55 -1.18
N LEU A 28 19.77 -6.35 -1.23
CA LEU A 28 20.90 -5.98 -0.39
C LEU A 28 20.56 -6.04 1.09
N ILE A 29 19.39 -5.53 1.50
CA ILE A 29 18.95 -5.59 2.90
C ILE A 29 18.80 -7.06 3.35
N ASN A 30 18.13 -7.88 2.55
CA ASN A 30 17.95 -9.29 2.87
C ASN A 30 19.30 -10.03 2.98
N LEU A 31 20.26 -9.78 2.08
CA LEU A 31 21.58 -10.42 2.08
C LEU A 31 22.46 -9.97 3.26
N PHE A 32 22.55 -8.67 3.48
CA PHE A 32 23.54 -8.09 4.41
C PHE A 32 23.01 -7.80 5.80
N VAL A 33 21.69 -7.65 5.97
CA VAL A 33 21.07 -7.32 7.27
C VAL A 33 20.43 -8.56 7.90
N PHE A 34 19.63 -9.30 7.14
CA PHE A 34 18.88 -10.43 7.70
C PHE A 34 19.58 -11.78 7.53
N GLY A 35 20.30 -11.94 6.42
CA GLY A 35 20.77 -13.24 5.96
C GLY A 35 19.63 -14.08 5.38
N ILE A 36 19.98 -15.16 4.68
CA ILE A 36 19.04 -16.05 4.00
C ILE A 36 19.10 -17.44 4.64
N LYS A 37 17.93 -18.03 4.87
CA LYS A 37 17.80 -19.44 5.25
C LYS A 37 17.21 -20.24 4.09
N PRO A 38 17.59 -21.52 3.91
CA PRO A 38 16.97 -22.38 2.93
C PRO A 38 15.45 -22.46 3.12
N LEU A 39 14.72 -22.47 2.01
CA LEU A 39 13.27 -22.53 2.03
C LEU A 39 12.79 -23.92 2.48
N VAL A 40 12.32 -24.03 3.72
CA VAL A 40 11.69 -25.24 4.25
C VAL A 40 10.25 -24.93 4.63
N ILE A 41 9.31 -25.78 4.21
CA ILE A 41 7.90 -25.68 4.63
C ILE A 41 7.82 -26.01 6.12
N ALA A 42 7.20 -25.12 6.90
CA ALA A 42 7.13 -25.24 8.34
C ALA A 42 5.81 -24.67 8.88
N LEU A 43 5.48 -25.02 10.13
CA LEU A 43 4.43 -24.32 10.86
C LEU A 43 4.86 -22.86 11.14
N PRO A 44 3.93 -21.90 11.17
CA PRO A 44 4.25 -20.51 11.48
C PRO A 44 4.95 -20.38 12.83
N SER A 45 6.07 -19.66 12.84
CA SER A 45 6.77 -19.35 14.09
C SER A 45 5.97 -18.30 14.89
N PRO A 46 6.14 -18.24 16.23
CA PRO A 46 5.51 -17.20 17.05
C PRO A 46 5.79 -15.78 16.53
N GLU A 47 7.02 -15.51 16.09
CA GLU A 47 7.41 -14.19 15.59
C GLU A 47 6.69 -13.82 14.29
N ALA A 48 6.44 -14.79 13.41
CA ALA A 48 5.67 -14.58 12.20
C ALA A 48 4.20 -14.31 12.50
N ILE A 49 3.62 -15.06 13.46
CA ILE A 49 2.25 -14.84 13.93
C ILE A 49 2.11 -13.46 14.58
N ASP A 50 3.01 -13.07 15.47
CA ASP A 50 3.00 -11.76 16.12
C ASP A 50 3.07 -10.63 15.09
N ALA A 51 3.99 -10.74 14.12
CA ALA A 51 4.12 -9.76 13.05
C ALA A 51 2.84 -9.63 12.22
N LEU A 52 2.20 -10.75 11.88
CA LEU A 52 0.94 -10.77 11.14
C LEU A 52 -0.22 -10.18 11.96
N ILE A 53 -0.32 -10.48 13.25
CA ILE A 53 -1.35 -9.91 14.13
C ILE A 53 -1.19 -8.39 14.20
N ILE A 54 0.03 -7.91 14.47
CA ILE A 54 0.33 -6.47 14.54
C ILE A 54 -0.02 -5.79 13.20
N ALA A 55 0.46 -6.36 12.09
CA ALA A 55 0.18 -5.82 10.77
C ALA A 55 -1.32 -5.80 10.46
N THR A 56 -2.05 -6.87 10.80
CA THR A 56 -3.50 -6.98 10.58
C THR A 56 -4.26 -5.91 11.36
N VAL A 57 -3.93 -5.69 12.63
CA VAL A 57 -4.58 -4.65 13.44
C VAL A 57 -4.33 -3.26 12.85
N ILE A 58 -3.10 -2.95 12.46
CA ILE A 58 -2.75 -1.67 11.84
C ILE A 58 -3.49 -1.49 10.51
N LEU A 59 -3.50 -2.52 9.66
CA LEU A 59 -4.14 -2.47 8.34
C LEU A 59 -5.67 -2.38 8.43
N LEU A 60 -6.29 -3.07 9.40
CA LEU A 60 -7.71 -2.95 9.69
C LEU A 60 -8.05 -1.52 10.14
N GLY A 61 -7.27 -0.96 11.06
CA GLY A 61 -7.40 0.44 11.48
C GLY A 61 -7.26 1.41 10.30
N ASN A 62 -6.24 1.21 9.46
CA ASN A 62 -6.03 2.00 8.25
C ASN A 62 -7.22 1.94 7.28
N HIS A 63 -7.75 0.75 7.00
CA HIS A 63 -8.89 0.60 6.10
C HIS A 63 -10.16 1.22 6.69
N THR A 64 -10.39 1.02 7.99
CA THR A 64 -11.54 1.60 8.71
C THR A 64 -11.49 3.13 8.68
N TRP A 65 -10.31 3.70 8.90
CA TRP A 65 -10.11 5.15 8.78
C TRP A 65 -10.44 5.67 7.37
N LEU A 66 -9.97 4.99 6.31
CA LEU A 66 -10.30 5.36 4.93
C LEU A 66 -11.81 5.29 4.66
N MET A 67 -12.52 4.27 5.16
CA MET A 67 -13.98 4.19 5.05
C MET A 67 -14.64 5.39 5.74
N THR A 68 -14.26 5.68 6.99
CA THR A 68 -14.80 6.81 7.75
C THR A 68 -14.58 8.13 7.04
N VAL A 69 -13.39 8.40 6.50
CA VAL A 69 -13.10 9.64 5.77
C VAL A 69 -13.93 9.74 4.48
N THR A 70 -14.18 8.61 3.81
CA THR A 70 -15.05 8.58 2.63
C THR A 70 -16.48 8.99 2.98
N GLU A 71 -17.04 8.42 4.05
CA GLU A 71 -18.41 8.75 4.48
C GLU A 71 -18.52 10.18 5.02
N LEU A 72 -17.53 10.65 5.79
CA LEU A 72 -17.49 12.05 6.23
C LEU A 72 -17.40 13.04 5.07
N THR A 73 -16.67 12.67 4.00
CA THR A 73 -16.60 13.48 2.78
C THR A 73 -17.96 13.52 2.09
N ARG A 74 -18.64 12.37 1.96
CA ARG A 74 -19.99 12.33 1.41
C ARG A 74 -20.96 13.17 2.21
N ALA A 75 -20.96 13.05 3.54
CA ALA A 75 -21.81 13.84 4.42
C ALA A 75 -21.55 15.35 4.29
N LYS A 76 -20.27 15.77 4.24
CA LYS A 76 -19.88 17.18 4.10
C LYS A 76 -20.44 17.82 2.82
N TYR A 77 -20.44 17.08 1.72
CA TYR A 77 -20.87 17.56 0.41
C TYR A 77 -22.29 17.11 0.04
N ASP A 78 -23.03 16.55 1.00
CA ASP A 78 -24.37 15.97 0.83
C ASP A 78 -24.47 15.00 -0.37
N LEU A 79 -23.43 14.22 -0.60
CA LEU A 79 -23.35 13.28 -1.71
C LEU A 79 -24.09 12.00 -1.38
N ALA A 80 -24.94 11.55 -2.31
CA ALA A 80 -25.51 10.21 -2.26
C ALA A 80 -24.52 9.16 -2.79
N THR A 81 -24.61 7.97 -2.22
CA THR A 81 -23.76 6.81 -2.53
C THR A 81 -24.36 5.96 -3.64
N THR A 82 -25.68 5.77 -3.61
CA THR A 82 -26.39 4.89 -4.55
C THR A 82 -27.36 5.68 -5.44
N PRO A 83 -27.77 5.11 -6.59
CA PRO A 83 -28.78 5.72 -7.46
C PRO A 83 -30.10 6.05 -6.73
N GLU A 84 -30.53 5.18 -5.81
CA GLU A 84 -31.79 5.33 -5.06
C GLU A 84 -31.73 6.54 -4.10
N GLU A 85 -30.59 6.75 -3.45
CA GLU A 85 -30.37 7.93 -2.60
C GLU A 85 -30.34 9.22 -3.43
N TRP A 86 -29.80 9.17 -4.65
CA TRP A 86 -29.83 10.29 -5.58
C TRP A 86 -31.25 10.63 -6.03
N GLU A 87 -32.08 9.62 -6.31
CA GLU A 87 -33.49 9.78 -6.67
C GLU A 87 -34.28 10.42 -5.52
N GLN A 88 -34.09 9.95 -4.28
CA GLN A 88 -34.70 10.53 -3.09
C GLN A 88 -34.32 11.99 -2.87
N LYS A 89 -33.08 12.36 -3.20
CA LYS A 89 -32.59 13.74 -3.13
C LYS A 89 -33.03 14.61 -4.32
N GLY A 90 -33.68 14.04 -5.33
CA GLY A 90 -34.02 14.74 -6.58
C GLY A 90 -32.79 15.20 -7.37
N GLY A 91 -31.62 14.58 -7.13
CA GLY A 91 -30.34 14.95 -7.72
C GLY A 91 -29.83 13.92 -8.72
N ARG A 92 -28.69 14.20 -9.36
CA ARG A 92 -27.97 13.23 -10.20
C ARG A 92 -26.47 13.27 -9.93
N PRO A 93 -25.74 12.15 -10.05
CA PRO A 93 -24.28 12.17 -9.96
C PRO A 93 -23.61 13.16 -10.94
N SER A 94 -24.25 13.50 -12.07
CA SER A 94 -23.74 14.48 -13.02
C SER A 94 -23.83 15.93 -12.52
N SER A 95 -24.68 16.24 -11.54
CA SER A 95 -24.93 17.61 -11.07
C SER A 95 -24.06 18.05 -9.90
N ILE A 96 -23.19 17.18 -9.38
CA ILE A 96 -22.31 17.53 -8.24
C ILE A 96 -21.18 18.47 -8.67
N ALA A 97 -20.87 19.42 -7.78
CA ALA A 97 -19.80 20.38 -7.97
C ALA A 97 -18.43 19.70 -8.10
N GLN A 98 -17.51 20.31 -8.85
CA GLN A 98 -16.21 19.72 -9.16
C GLN A 98 -15.37 19.49 -7.89
N ASP A 99 -15.41 20.42 -6.94
CA ASP A 99 -14.70 20.31 -5.67
C ASP A 99 -15.20 19.13 -4.82
N ALA A 100 -16.50 18.85 -4.85
CA ALA A 100 -17.09 17.67 -4.21
C ALA A 100 -16.63 16.37 -4.88
N ARG A 101 -16.51 16.34 -6.23
CA ARG A 101 -15.93 15.21 -6.97
C ARG A 101 -14.49 14.96 -6.56
N ASP A 102 -13.67 16.01 -6.63
CA ASP A 102 -12.24 15.93 -6.35
C ASP A 102 -11.99 15.49 -4.89
N ALA A 103 -12.82 15.98 -3.96
CA ALA A 103 -12.76 15.59 -2.56
C ALA A 103 -13.08 14.11 -2.35
N LEU A 104 -14.05 13.54 -3.09
CA LEU A 104 -14.42 12.13 -3.00
C LEU A 104 -13.46 11.20 -3.76
N GLU A 105 -12.89 11.65 -4.87
CA GLU A 105 -11.96 10.88 -5.68
C GLU A 105 -10.65 10.59 -4.91
N ARG A 106 -10.23 11.51 -4.04
CA ARG A 106 -9.02 11.35 -3.22
C ARG A 106 -9.07 10.10 -2.31
N PRO A 107 -10.04 9.93 -1.39
CA PRO A 107 -10.13 8.73 -0.58
C PRO A 107 -10.42 7.48 -1.42
N HIS A 108 -11.17 7.57 -2.54
CA HIS A 108 -11.37 6.42 -3.45
C HIS A 108 -10.06 5.95 -4.09
N ASN A 109 -9.21 6.87 -4.54
CA ASN A 109 -7.89 6.54 -5.06
C ASN A 109 -6.98 5.93 -3.98
N ALA A 110 -7.06 6.42 -2.75
CA ALA A 110 -6.35 5.82 -1.60
C ALA A 110 -6.86 4.41 -1.26
N HIS A 111 -8.18 4.18 -1.34
CA HIS A 111 -8.80 2.86 -1.20
C HIS A 111 -8.28 1.90 -2.26
N ARG A 112 -8.40 2.26 -3.54
CA ARG A 112 -7.93 1.44 -4.66
C ARG A 112 -6.47 1.04 -4.50
N ASN A 113 -5.61 2.01 -4.21
CA ASN A 113 -4.19 1.74 -3.98
C ASN A 113 -3.95 0.81 -2.78
N THR A 114 -4.71 0.98 -1.70
CA THR A 114 -4.64 0.10 -0.52
C THR A 114 -5.06 -1.31 -0.86
N THR A 115 -6.17 -1.50 -1.57
CA THR A 115 -6.67 -2.81 -1.99
C THR A 115 -5.67 -3.51 -2.91
N GLU A 116 -5.15 -2.82 -3.93
CA GLU A 116 -4.18 -3.39 -4.88
C GLU A 116 -2.89 -3.88 -4.18
N ASN A 117 -2.36 -3.10 -3.23
CA ASN A 117 -1.14 -3.50 -2.50
C ASN A 117 -1.42 -4.58 -1.46
N MET A 118 -2.60 -4.56 -0.83
CA MET A 118 -2.98 -5.53 0.19
C MET A 118 -3.10 -6.94 -0.37
N VAL A 119 -3.53 -7.10 -1.63
CA VAL A 119 -3.56 -8.41 -2.31
C VAL A 119 -2.19 -9.08 -2.32
N TYR A 120 -1.14 -8.35 -2.73
CA TYR A 120 0.22 -8.89 -2.75
C TYR A 120 0.78 -9.09 -1.35
N PHE A 121 0.47 -8.21 -0.40
CA PHE A 121 0.86 -8.38 0.99
C PHE A 121 0.29 -9.66 1.60
N VAL A 122 -1.02 -9.92 1.41
CA VAL A 122 -1.65 -11.14 1.93
C VAL A 122 -1.03 -12.37 1.29
N LEU A 123 -0.85 -12.37 -0.04
CA LEU A 123 -0.22 -13.50 -0.74
C LEU A 123 1.20 -13.77 -0.23
N LEU A 124 2.06 -12.75 -0.19
CA LEU A 124 3.45 -12.89 0.25
C LEU A 124 3.54 -13.22 1.75
N GLY A 125 2.75 -12.55 2.59
CA GLY A 125 2.70 -12.77 4.03
C GLY A 125 2.26 -14.17 4.38
N THR A 126 1.26 -14.73 3.68
CA THR A 126 0.85 -16.13 3.85
C THR A 126 1.97 -17.09 3.46
N VAL A 127 2.65 -16.88 2.34
CA VAL A 127 3.76 -17.74 1.91
C VAL A 127 4.92 -17.68 2.91
N VAL A 128 5.30 -16.48 3.36
CA VAL A 128 6.35 -16.27 4.37
C VAL A 128 6.00 -16.95 5.70
N ALA A 129 4.72 -16.96 6.08
CA ALA A 129 4.28 -17.56 7.34
C ALA A 129 4.35 -19.09 7.37
N VAL A 130 4.28 -19.76 6.21
CA VAL A 130 4.28 -21.24 6.12
C VAL A 130 5.63 -21.83 5.69
N VAL A 131 6.66 -21.00 5.70
CA VAL A 131 8.05 -21.43 5.47
C VAL A 131 8.89 -21.13 6.71
N SER A 132 10.19 -21.41 6.68
CA SER A 132 11.12 -21.16 7.78
C SER A 132 11.96 -19.88 7.58
N PRO A 133 11.36 -18.68 7.54
CA PRO A 133 12.11 -17.45 7.30
C PRO A 133 12.98 -17.06 8.49
N VAL A 134 13.87 -16.10 8.27
CA VAL A 134 14.52 -15.35 9.35
C VAL A 134 13.47 -14.48 10.05
N ALA A 135 13.29 -14.67 11.35
CA ALA A 135 12.27 -13.97 12.15
C ALA A 135 12.34 -12.43 12.02
N LEU A 136 13.56 -11.86 12.07
CA LEU A 136 13.77 -10.43 11.93
C LEU A 136 13.28 -9.89 10.57
N MET A 137 13.51 -10.64 9.49
CA MET A 137 13.01 -10.29 8.15
C MET A 137 11.49 -10.19 8.16
N VAL A 138 10.81 -11.17 8.75
CA VAL A 138 9.34 -11.19 8.83
C VAL A 138 8.84 -9.98 9.60
N GLN A 139 9.38 -9.73 10.79
CA GLN A 139 8.98 -8.59 11.61
C GLN A 139 9.17 -7.26 10.86
N VAL A 140 10.33 -7.04 10.24
CA VAL A 140 10.62 -5.78 9.53
C VAL A 140 9.74 -5.61 8.30
N TRP A 141 9.62 -6.62 7.43
CA TRP A 141 8.85 -6.45 6.20
C TRP A 141 7.34 -6.47 6.42
N VAL A 142 6.83 -7.34 7.29
CA VAL A 142 5.39 -7.47 7.54
C VAL A 142 4.87 -6.26 8.32
N VAL A 143 5.50 -5.91 9.45
CA VAL A 143 5.08 -4.73 10.25
C VAL A 143 5.43 -3.44 9.51
N GLY A 144 6.60 -3.39 8.85
CA GLY A 144 7.01 -2.23 8.07
C GLY A 144 6.06 -1.93 6.93
N PHE A 145 5.51 -2.95 6.25
CA PHE A 145 4.46 -2.74 5.25
C PHE A 145 3.23 -2.07 5.87
N ALA A 146 2.73 -2.58 6.99
CA ALA A 146 1.53 -2.05 7.64
C ALA A 146 1.71 -0.60 8.10
N VAL A 147 2.86 -0.27 8.72
CA VAL A 147 3.21 1.10 9.11
C VAL A 147 3.33 2.01 7.89
N ALA A 148 3.97 1.53 6.81
CA ALA A 148 4.10 2.30 5.58
C ALA A 148 2.75 2.58 4.93
N ARG A 149 1.80 1.64 4.97
CA ARG A 149 0.42 1.85 4.49
C ARG A 149 -0.32 2.90 5.29
N LEU A 150 -0.18 2.88 6.61
CA LEU A 150 -0.80 3.91 7.47
C LEU A 150 -0.23 5.30 7.17
N GLY A 151 1.10 5.41 7.05
CA GLY A 151 1.77 6.65 6.66
C GLY A 151 1.39 7.14 5.26
N TYR A 152 1.24 6.22 4.31
CA TYR A 152 0.76 6.53 2.96
C TYR A 152 -0.65 7.13 3.00
N THR A 153 -1.59 6.46 3.68
CA THR A 153 -2.96 6.94 3.83
C THR A 153 -3.01 8.33 4.43
N TYR A 154 -2.33 8.56 5.55
CA TYR A 154 -2.24 9.89 6.17
C TYR A 154 -1.73 10.93 5.16
N SER A 155 -0.60 10.66 4.52
CA SER A 155 0.02 11.57 3.57
C SER A 155 -0.88 11.85 2.36
N TYR A 156 -1.63 10.85 1.90
CA TYR A 156 -2.56 10.97 0.80
C TYR A 156 -3.73 11.88 1.15
N LEU A 157 -4.35 11.67 2.32
CA LEU A 157 -5.48 12.45 2.79
C LEU A 157 -5.07 13.90 3.11
N SER A 158 -3.89 14.11 3.68
CA SER A 158 -3.31 15.42 4.00
C SER A 158 -2.65 16.14 2.81
N ALA A 159 -2.79 15.62 1.58
CA ALA A 159 -2.21 16.22 0.36
C ALA A 159 -0.68 16.40 0.37
N GLN A 160 0.05 15.57 1.13
CA GLN A 160 1.51 15.66 1.25
C GLN A 160 2.21 14.79 0.20
N THR A 161 2.38 15.30 -1.02
CA THR A 161 2.88 14.53 -2.18
C THR A 161 4.26 13.88 -1.94
N GLY A 162 5.20 14.59 -1.34
CA GLY A 162 6.54 14.05 -1.06
C GLY A 162 6.51 12.89 -0.06
N LEU A 163 5.78 13.09 1.05
CA LEU A 163 5.64 12.08 2.10
C LEU A 163 4.86 10.86 1.60
N ARG A 164 3.84 11.09 0.77
CA ARG A 164 3.11 10.03 0.06
C ARG A 164 4.04 9.18 -0.79
N GLY A 165 4.92 9.79 -1.58
CA GLY A 165 5.90 9.07 -2.40
C GLY A 165 6.90 8.25 -1.58
N LEU A 166 7.36 8.79 -0.44
CA LEU A 166 8.21 8.08 0.50
C LEU A 166 7.52 6.83 1.06
N PHE A 167 6.30 6.96 1.58
CA PHE A 167 5.57 5.83 2.16
C PHE A 167 5.14 4.79 1.13
N MET A 168 4.88 5.18 -0.14
CA MET A 168 4.75 4.20 -1.22
C MET A 168 6.03 3.41 -1.43
N SER A 169 7.18 4.09 -1.40
CA SER A 169 8.48 3.44 -1.56
C SER A 169 8.75 2.46 -0.43
N LEU A 170 8.42 2.82 0.82
CA LEU A 170 8.55 1.91 1.95
C LEU A 170 7.59 0.71 1.85
N SER A 171 6.35 0.95 1.39
CA SER A 171 5.37 -0.13 1.18
C SER A 171 5.85 -1.13 0.12
N LEU A 172 6.29 -0.61 -1.03
CA LEU A 172 6.81 -1.42 -2.13
C LEU A 172 8.12 -2.11 -1.74
N LEU A 173 8.99 -1.43 -0.99
CA LEU A 173 10.23 -2.01 -0.48
C LEU A 173 9.94 -3.23 0.41
N SER A 174 8.92 -3.18 1.27
CA SER A 174 8.51 -4.35 2.05
C SER A 174 7.97 -5.49 1.20
N LEU A 175 7.17 -5.20 0.16
CA LEU A 175 6.66 -6.23 -0.76
C LEU A 175 7.80 -6.89 -1.54
N TYR A 176 8.70 -6.09 -2.13
CA TYR A 176 9.90 -6.61 -2.80
C TYR A 176 10.85 -7.29 -1.80
N GLY A 177 10.90 -6.83 -0.56
CA GLY A 177 11.62 -7.46 0.55
C GLY A 177 11.18 -8.90 0.77
N MET A 178 9.89 -9.13 0.98
CA MET A 178 9.36 -10.49 1.13
C MET A 178 9.55 -11.32 -0.14
N ALA A 179 9.22 -10.77 -1.31
CA ALA A 179 9.33 -11.50 -2.58
C ALA A 179 10.78 -11.91 -2.89
N SER A 180 11.73 -10.98 -2.76
CA SER A 180 13.14 -11.25 -3.01
C SER A 180 13.73 -12.20 -1.98
N TYR A 181 13.30 -12.12 -0.71
CA TYR A 181 13.71 -13.09 0.30
C TYR A 181 13.28 -14.51 -0.09
N LEU A 182 12.01 -14.69 -0.46
CA LEU A 182 11.48 -15.99 -0.88
C LEU A 182 12.25 -16.54 -2.09
N VAL A 183 12.52 -15.70 -3.10
CA VAL A 183 13.31 -16.11 -4.28
C VAL A 183 14.71 -16.54 -3.87
N MET A 184 15.42 -15.78 -3.03
CA MET A 184 16.77 -16.15 -2.60
C MET A 184 16.78 -17.43 -1.75
N ALA A 185 15.79 -17.60 -0.87
CA ALA A 185 15.65 -18.80 -0.04
C ALA A 185 15.46 -20.09 -0.87
N MET A 186 14.93 -20.01 -2.10
CA MET A 186 14.84 -21.14 -3.02
C MET A 186 16.21 -21.66 -3.50
N PHE A 187 17.24 -20.82 -3.44
CA PHE A 187 18.59 -21.11 -3.96
C PHE A 187 19.67 -21.14 -2.87
N ALA A 188 19.29 -20.99 -1.60
CA ALA A 188 20.18 -21.01 -0.44
C ALA A 188 20.45 -22.42 0.11
#